data_AF-A0A318B7R5-F1
#
_entry.id   AF-A0A318B7R5-F1
#
_cell.length_a   1.000
_cell.length_b   1.000
_cell.length_c   1.000
_cell.angle_alpha   90.00
_cell.angle_beta   90.00
_cell.angle_gamma   90.00
#
_symmetry.space_group_name_H-M   'P 1'
#
loop_
_entity.id
_entity.type
_entity.pdbx_description
1 polymer ?
#
loop_
_entity_poly.entity_id
_entity_poly.type
_entity_poly.pdbx_seq_one_letter_code
_entity_poly.pdbx_strand_id
1 'polypeptide(L)'
;MFQKKKDAPAPLALEPLATTPAAQQPQAAAPAPPPRPKPASLIAQGLTIRGDVSGDGELHLDCLVIGDIKVGKLVLGPNGQVEGSIAAQAIEIHGKVKGTVAARAVRLYGTAKVEGDIAHEQLAMETGADFQGRSVKFTRPAPQPAPAPAPAAPVATTPAAYAPAVG
;
A
#
# COMPACT_ATOMS: atom_id res chain seq x y z
N MET A 1 -37.69 -45.43 -37.08
CA MET A 1 -37.16 -44.75 -35.88
C MET A 1 -35.76 -44.25 -36.19
N PHE A 2 -35.55 -42.94 -36.03
CA PHE A 2 -34.24 -42.28 -36.11
C PHE A 2 -33.42 -42.56 -34.85
N GLN A 3 -32.11 -42.76 -35.00
CA GLN A 3 -31.01 -42.45 -34.05
C GLN A 3 -29.72 -42.93 -34.74
N LYS A 4 -29.06 -42.15 -35.61
CA LYS A 4 -28.24 -40.92 -35.45
C LYS A 4 -26.88 -41.16 -34.78
N LYS A 5 -25.85 -41.19 -35.66
CA LYS A 5 -24.47 -40.69 -35.49
C LYS A 5 -23.55 -41.53 -34.57
N LYS A 6 -22.25 -41.69 -34.79
CA LYS A 6 -21.26 -41.02 -35.66
C LYS A 6 -19.89 -41.55 -35.22
N ASP A 7 -19.05 -41.99 -36.15
CA ASP A 7 -17.57 -41.94 -36.08
C ASP A 7 -17.06 -42.35 -37.47
N ALA A 8 -16.75 -41.42 -38.37
CA ALA A 8 -15.49 -40.66 -38.53
C ALA A 8 -14.32 -41.55 -39.05
N PRO A 9 -13.64 -41.12 -40.14
CA PRO A 9 -12.96 -42.01 -41.07
C PRO A 9 -11.43 -42.06 -40.86
N ALA A 10 -10.82 -43.04 -41.53
CA ALA A 10 -9.40 -43.37 -41.61
C ALA A 10 -8.44 -42.17 -41.74
N PRO A 11 -7.24 -42.23 -41.12
CA PRO A 11 -6.15 -41.32 -41.44
C PRO A 11 -5.07 -42.07 -42.20
N LEU A 12 -4.99 -41.92 -43.52
CA LEU A 12 -3.79 -42.26 -44.28
C LEU A 12 -3.56 -41.25 -45.42
N ALA A 13 -2.28 -40.86 -45.51
CA ALA A 13 -1.61 -39.99 -46.49
C ALA A 13 -1.67 -38.47 -46.22
N LEU A 14 -0.54 -37.92 -45.76
CA LEU A 14 0.29 -36.96 -46.51
C LEU A 14 1.73 -36.97 -45.93
N GLU A 15 2.70 -37.05 -46.83
CA GLU A 15 4.15 -37.23 -46.66
C GLU A 15 4.90 -35.92 -46.31
N PRO A 16 6.21 -35.98 -45.94
CA PRO A 16 6.86 -35.04 -45.03
C PRO A 16 7.51 -33.85 -45.75
N LEU A 17 7.35 -32.65 -45.18
CA LEU A 17 8.10 -31.46 -45.55
C LEU A 17 9.24 -31.20 -44.56
N ALA A 18 10.44 -31.23 -45.14
CA ALA A 18 11.59 -30.38 -44.83
C ALA A 18 12.29 -30.53 -43.46
N THR A 19 13.44 -31.17 -43.56
CA THR A 19 14.65 -31.04 -42.74
C THR A 19 15.01 -29.58 -42.45
N THR A 20 15.12 -29.19 -41.18
CA THR A 20 16.15 -28.26 -40.71
C THR A 20 16.44 -28.53 -39.23
N PRO A 21 17.71 -28.77 -38.82
CA PRO A 21 18.08 -29.10 -37.46
C PRO A 21 18.02 -27.84 -36.57
N ALA A 22 16.94 -27.69 -35.80
CA ALA A 22 16.92 -26.78 -34.67
C ALA A 22 17.61 -27.44 -33.48
N ALA A 23 18.61 -26.74 -32.95
CA ALA A 23 19.52 -27.15 -31.90
C ALA A 23 18.85 -27.89 -30.72
N GLN A 24 19.51 -28.97 -30.29
CA GLN A 24 19.26 -29.57 -28.97
C GLN A 24 19.63 -28.55 -27.89
N GLN A 25 18.68 -28.22 -27.00
CA GLN A 25 18.97 -27.72 -25.66
C GLN A 25 18.33 -28.64 -24.61
N PRO A 26 18.99 -28.84 -23.45
CA PRO A 26 18.88 -30.04 -22.63
C PRO A 26 17.60 -30.12 -21.78
N GLN A 27 17.06 -31.31 -21.58
CA GLN A 27 16.01 -31.60 -20.59
C GLN A 27 16.55 -31.42 -19.16
N ALA A 28 15.90 -30.57 -18.33
CA ALA A 28 15.58 -30.81 -16.91
C ALA A 28 15.23 -29.51 -16.16
N ALA A 29 13.92 -29.27 -15.94
CA ALA A 29 13.35 -28.72 -14.70
C ALA A 29 11.82 -28.69 -14.86
N ALA A 30 11.10 -29.43 -14.03
CA ALA A 30 9.67 -29.20 -13.86
C ALA A 30 9.46 -27.73 -13.44
N PRO A 31 8.48 -27.00 -14.01
CA PRO A 31 8.16 -25.66 -13.54
C PRO A 31 7.77 -25.77 -12.06
N ALA A 32 8.50 -25.04 -11.21
CA ALA A 32 8.17 -24.91 -9.80
C ALA A 32 6.69 -24.51 -9.67
N PRO A 33 5.92 -25.11 -8.73
CA PRO A 33 4.55 -24.69 -8.50
C PRO A 33 4.53 -23.18 -8.23
N PRO A 34 3.63 -22.41 -8.87
CA PRO A 34 3.55 -20.97 -8.65
C PRO A 34 3.38 -20.69 -7.15
N PRO A 35 3.93 -19.57 -6.64
CA PRO A 35 3.84 -19.23 -5.23
C PRO A 35 2.38 -19.28 -4.82
N ARG A 36 2.04 -20.22 -3.93
CA ARG A 36 0.69 -20.38 -3.43
C ARG A 36 0.31 -19.02 -2.84
N PRO A 37 -0.71 -18.33 -3.36
CA PRO A 37 -1.12 -17.06 -2.79
C PRO A 37 -1.39 -17.31 -1.31
N LYS A 38 -0.73 -16.53 -0.45
CA LYS A 38 -1.05 -16.50 0.98
C LYS A 38 -2.57 -16.34 1.08
N PRO A 39 -3.26 -17.07 1.97
CA PRO A 39 -4.70 -17.00 2.05
C PRO A 39 -5.09 -15.55 2.34
N ALA A 40 -5.70 -14.89 1.35
CA ALA A 40 -6.34 -13.61 1.55
C ALA A 40 -7.55 -13.88 2.44
N SER A 41 -7.57 -13.27 3.62
CA SER A 41 -8.72 -13.37 4.51
C SER A 41 -9.80 -12.47 3.93
N LEU A 42 -10.88 -13.07 3.43
CA LEU A 42 -12.01 -12.34 2.89
C LEU A 42 -13.17 -12.38 3.87
N ILE A 43 -13.66 -11.21 4.24
CA ILE A 43 -14.80 -11.05 5.13
C ILE A 43 -15.95 -10.53 4.27
N ALA A 44 -16.93 -11.42 4.08
CA ALA A 44 -18.07 -11.19 3.22
C ALA A 44 -19.08 -10.19 3.83
N GLN A 45 -19.98 -9.73 2.97
CA GLN A 45 -21.10 -8.86 3.31
C GLN A 45 -22.05 -9.48 4.34
N GLY A 46 -22.68 -8.63 5.15
CA GLY A 46 -23.63 -9.05 6.18
C GLY A 46 -23.01 -9.46 7.52
N LEU A 47 -21.68 -9.42 7.63
CA LEU A 47 -21.00 -9.60 8.91
C LEU A 47 -20.87 -8.25 9.63
N THR A 48 -20.95 -8.28 10.96
CA THR A 48 -20.60 -7.13 11.80
C THR A 48 -19.55 -7.57 12.79
N ILE A 49 -18.36 -6.98 12.69
CA ILE A 49 -17.25 -7.29 13.60
C ILE A 49 -17.26 -6.25 14.71
N ARG A 50 -17.27 -6.70 15.97
CA ARG A 50 -17.13 -5.86 17.15
C ARG A 50 -15.97 -6.37 18.00
N GLY A 51 -14.93 -5.56 18.20
CA GLY A 51 -13.76 -5.91 19.03
C GLY A 51 -12.42 -5.63 18.35
N ASP A 52 -11.40 -6.38 18.75
CA ASP A 52 -10.04 -6.32 18.17
C ASP A 52 -9.90 -7.34 17.03
N VAL A 53 -9.38 -6.90 15.89
CA VAL A 53 -9.01 -7.74 14.75
C VAL A 53 -7.52 -7.61 14.53
N SER A 54 -6.80 -8.73 14.55
CA SER A 54 -5.36 -8.73 14.27
C SER A 54 -5.01 -9.78 13.22
N GLY A 55 -4.12 -9.43 12.29
CA GLY A 55 -3.65 -10.34 11.24
C GLY A 55 -2.45 -9.82 10.48
N ASP A 56 -1.50 -10.68 10.14
CA ASP A 56 -0.28 -10.30 9.39
C ASP A 56 -0.46 -10.33 7.86
N GLY A 57 -1.57 -10.90 7.38
CA GLY A 57 -1.86 -11.11 5.97
C GLY A 57 -2.55 -9.94 5.25
N GLU A 58 -3.07 -10.26 4.07
CA GLU A 58 -3.98 -9.40 3.32
C GLU A 58 -5.42 -9.66 3.79
N LEU A 59 -6.09 -8.61 4.22
CA LEU A 59 -7.47 -8.65 4.69
C LEU A 59 -8.37 -7.88 3.73
N HIS A 60 -9.35 -8.56 3.16
CA HIS A 60 -10.41 -7.94 2.35
C HIS A 60 -11.68 -7.80 3.20
N LEU A 61 -12.14 -6.57 3.38
CA LEU A 61 -13.30 -6.24 4.21
C LEU A 61 -14.44 -5.70 3.36
N ASP A 62 -15.55 -6.43 3.31
CA ASP A 62 -16.80 -5.94 2.70
C ASP A 62 -17.95 -5.97 3.73
N CYS A 63 -17.69 -5.51 4.95
CA CYS A 63 -18.61 -5.63 6.09
C CYS A 63 -18.57 -4.39 7.01
N LEU A 64 -19.39 -4.38 8.07
CA LEU A 64 -19.36 -3.33 9.10
C LEU A 64 -18.38 -3.72 10.21
N VAL A 65 -17.35 -2.92 10.44
CA VAL A 65 -16.37 -3.15 11.53
C VAL A 65 -16.43 -2.03 12.54
N ILE A 66 -16.60 -2.38 13.81
CA ILE A 66 -16.63 -1.45 14.93
C ILE A 66 -15.57 -1.90 15.94
N GLY A 67 -14.45 -1.19 16.01
CA GLY A 67 -13.37 -1.53 16.95
C GLY A 67 -11.96 -1.22 16.46
N ASP A 68 -11.01 -2.01 16.95
CA ASP A 68 -9.58 -1.82 16.70
C ASP A 68 -9.10 -2.85 15.65
N ILE A 69 -8.50 -2.40 14.56
CA ILE A 69 -8.02 -3.27 13.48
C ILE A 69 -6.52 -3.12 13.35
N LYS A 70 -5.77 -4.21 13.48
CA LYS A 70 -4.31 -4.25 13.35
C LYS A 70 -3.92 -5.23 12.26
N VAL A 71 -3.65 -4.73 11.05
CA VAL A 71 -3.33 -5.60 9.91
C VAL A 71 -2.13 -5.16 9.09
N GLY A 72 -1.50 -6.09 8.38
CA GLY A 72 -0.44 -5.76 7.43
C GLY A 72 -0.98 -4.96 6.24
N LYS A 73 -1.83 -5.61 5.44
CA LYS A 73 -2.46 -5.02 4.26
C LYS A 73 -3.98 -5.09 4.37
N LEU A 74 -4.64 -3.95 4.27
CA LEU A 74 -6.09 -3.82 4.33
C LEU A 74 -6.64 -3.39 2.99
N VAL A 75 -7.64 -4.10 2.48
CA VAL A 75 -8.44 -3.70 1.33
C VAL A 75 -9.89 -3.58 1.77
N LEU A 76 -10.42 -2.37 1.78
CA LEU A 76 -11.82 -2.10 2.05
C LEU A 76 -12.59 -2.13 0.74
N GLY A 77 -13.54 -3.05 0.62
CA GLY A 77 -14.44 -3.10 -0.52
C GLY A 77 -15.50 -1.98 -0.49
N PRO A 78 -16.28 -1.83 -1.57
CA PRO A 78 -17.21 -0.71 -1.75
C PRO A 78 -18.38 -0.70 -0.75
N ASN A 79 -18.77 -1.86 -0.22
CA ASN A 79 -19.84 -1.96 0.78
C ASN A 79 -19.30 -1.93 2.22
N GLY A 80 -17.97 -1.92 2.38
CA GLY A 80 -17.31 -1.86 3.68
C GLY A 80 -17.59 -0.55 4.41
N GLN A 81 -17.95 -0.67 5.69
CA GLN A 81 -18.04 0.44 6.63
C GLN A 81 -17.15 0.15 7.81
N VAL A 82 -16.24 1.06 8.14
CA VAL A 82 -15.41 0.93 9.35
C VAL A 82 -15.65 2.10 10.27
N GLU A 83 -15.94 1.81 11.53
CA GLU A 83 -16.12 2.80 12.58
C GLU A 83 -15.17 2.48 13.75
N GLY A 84 -14.06 3.21 13.88
CA GLY A 84 -13.10 2.92 14.95
C GLY A 84 -11.66 3.32 14.66
N SER A 85 -10.73 2.55 15.21
CA SER A 85 -9.29 2.75 15.11
C SER A 85 -8.68 1.71 14.18
N ILE A 86 -8.07 2.16 13.09
CA ILE A 86 -7.42 1.27 12.10
C ILE A 86 -5.92 1.51 12.14
N ALA A 87 -5.14 0.46 12.37
CA ALA A 87 -3.69 0.45 12.30
C ALA A 87 -3.21 -0.54 11.23
N ALA A 88 -2.61 -0.04 10.14
CA ALA A 88 -2.07 -0.92 9.11
C ALA A 88 -0.84 -0.37 8.39
N GLN A 89 -0.10 -1.23 7.67
CA GLN A 89 1.04 -0.75 6.88
C GLN A 89 0.59 -0.20 5.53
N ALA A 90 -0.29 -0.92 4.83
CA ALA A 90 -0.85 -0.52 3.55
C ALA A 90 -2.38 -0.63 3.59
N ILE A 91 -3.08 0.43 3.21
CA ILE A 91 -4.54 0.48 3.15
C ILE A 91 -5.01 0.91 1.77
N GLU A 92 -5.98 0.17 1.23
CA GLU A 92 -6.73 0.49 0.01
C GLU A 92 -8.21 0.65 0.39
N ILE A 93 -8.77 1.85 0.18
CA ILE A 93 -10.15 2.16 0.59
C ILE A 93 -11.01 2.38 -0.65
N HIS A 94 -12.05 1.57 -0.83
CA HIS A 94 -13.11 1.79 -1.84
C HIS A 94 -14.46 2.22 -1.22
N GLY A 95 -14.65 1.99 0.08
CA GLY A 95 -15.91 2.20 0.81
C GLY A 95 -15.91 3.39 1.76
N LYS A 96 -16.62 3.25 2.88
CA LYS A 96 -16.79 4.32 3.88
C LYS A 96 -15.98 4.03 5.14
N VAL A 97 -15.26 5.03 5.65
CA VAL A 97 -14.47 4.91 6.88
C VAL A 97 -14.76 6.09 7.78
N LYS A 98 -14.98 5.83 9.07
CA LYS A 98 -15.24 6.83 10.08
C LYS A 98 -14.40 6.57 11.34
N GLY A 99 -13.64 7.55 11.79
CA GLY A 99 -12.80 7.41 12.99
C GLY A 99 -11.31 7.72 12.74
N THR A 100 -10.44 6.99 13.43
CA THR A 100 -8.99 7.26 13.42
C THR A 100 -8.27 6.22 12.56
N VAL A 101 -7.57 6.66 11.52
CA VAL A 101 -6.83 5.79 10.60
C VAL A 101 -5.34 6.08 10.73
N ALA A 102 -4.58 5.11 11.19
CA ALA A 102 -3.13 5.14 11.29
C ALA A 102 -2.50 4.15 10.30
N ALA A 103 -1.86 4.66 9.25
CA ALA A 103 -1.17 3.78 8.32
C ALA A 103 0.03 4.41 7.63
N ARG A 104 1.01 3.59 7.22
CA ARG A 104 2.19 4.10 6.52
C ARG A 104 1.86 4.56 5.11
N ALA A 105 1.17 3.72 4.35
CA ALA A 105 0.73 4.00 2.99
C ALA A 105 -0.78 3.86 2.87
N VAL A 106 -1.47 4.95 2.50
CA VAL A 106 -2.91 4.97 2.29
C VAL A 106 -3.23 5.30 0.85
N ARG A 107 -4.08 4.49 0.22
CA ARG A 107 -4.62 4.70 -1.12
C ARG A 107 -6.14 4.81 -1.03
N LEU A 108 -6.66 5.97 -1.39
CA LEU A 108 -8.10 6.20 -1.50
C LEU A 108 -8.48 6.09 -2.98
N TYR A 109 -9.44 5.23 -3.28
CA TYR A 109 -10.03 5.11 -4.62
C TYR A 109 -11.15 6.13 -4.81
N GLY A 110 -11.55 6.36 -6.07
CA GLY A 110 -12.50 7.41 -6.44
C GLY A 110 -13.91 7.32 -5.84
N THR A 111 -14.26 6.26 -5.12
CA THR A 111 -15.56 6.10 -4.43
C THR A 111 -15.45 6.14 -2.91
N ALA A 112 -14.23 6.32 -2.38
CA ALA A 112 -13.97 6.28 -0.96
C ALA A 112 -14.52 7.53 -0.26
N LYS A 113 -15.18 7.32 0.89
CA LYS A 113 -15.57 8.40 1.80
C LYS A 113 -14.93 8.20 3.15
N VAL A 114 -14.12 9.15 3.58
CA VAL A 114 -13.42 9.05 4.88
C VAL A 114 -13.75 10.25 5.75
N GLU A 115 -14.33 9.99 6.92
CA GLU A 115 -14.70 10.98 7.94
C GLU A 115 -13.90 10.77 9.24
N GLY A 116 -12.91 11.61 9.52
CA GLY A 116 -12.18 11.51 10.79
C GLY A 116 -10.72 11.95 10.75
N ASP A 117 -9.90 11.38 11.64
CA ASP A 117 -8.48 11.70 11.76
C ASP A 117 -7.63 10.67 11.01
N ILE A 118 -6.84 11.10 10.02
CA ILE A 118 -5.92 10.22 9.28
C ILE A 118 -4.47 10.60 9.59
N ALA A 119 -3.79 9.70 10.30
CA ALA A 119 -2.36 9.70 10.50
C ALA A 119 -1.67 8.84 9.42
N HIS A 120 -0.93 9.49 8.52
CA HIS A 120 -0.20 8.78 7.46
C HIS A 120 1.18 9.35 7.15
N GLU A 121 2.06 8.50 6.61
CA GLU A 121 3.35 8.93 6.05
C GLU A 121 3.21 9.24 4.55
N GLN A 122 2.53 8.37 3.80
CA GLN A 122 2.27 8.51 2.37
C GLN A 122 0.78 8.34 2.07
N LEU A 123 0.24 9.27 1.29
CA LEU A 123 -1.16 9.30 0.90
C LEU A 123 -1.28 9.50 -0.60
N ALA A 124 -1.98 8.57 -1.25
CA ALA A 124 -2.41 8.70 -2.64
C ALA A 124 -3.94 8.75 -2.67
N MET A 125 -4.48 9.71 -3.42
CA MET A 125 -5.92 9.86 -3.61
C MET A 125 -6.22 9.83 -5.11
N GLU A 126 -7.20 9.01 -5.49
CA GLU A 126 -7.74 8.94 -6.83
C GLU A 126 -8.86 9.98 -7.03
N THR A 127 -9.17 10.30 -8.29
CA THR A 127 -10.23 11.24 -8.65
C THR A 127 -11.59 10.74 -8.14
N GLY A 128 -12.25 11.54 -7.30
CA GLY A 128 -13.57 11.24 -6.75
C GLY A 128 -13.58 10.83 -5.28
N ALA A 129 -12.40 10.64 -4.65
CA ALA A 129 -12.33 10.37 -3.21
C ALA A 129 -12.78 11.59 -2.39
N ASP A 130 -13.72 11.40 -1.47
CA ASP A 130 -14.17 12.42 -0.51
C ASP A 130 -13.48 12.20 0.85
N PHE A 131 -12.73 13.18 1.32
CA PHE A 131 -12.15 13.18 2.66
C PHE A 131 -12.64 14.38 3.46
N GLN A 132 -13.24 14.12 4.61
CA GLN A 132 -13.69 15.14 5.56
C GLN A 132 -13.08 14.88 6.93
N GLY A 133 -12.22 15.77 7.40
CA GLY A 133 -11.68 15.66 8.74
C GLY A 133 -10.28 16.23 8.86
N ARG A 134 -9.55 15.75 9.86
CA ARG A 134 -8.19 16.21 10.14
C ARG A 134 -7.22 15.19 9.59
N SER A 135 -6.22 15.64 8.85
CA SER A 135 -5.13 14.77 8.43
C SER A 135 -3.84 15.23 9.08
N VAL A 136 -3.23 14.34 9.85
CA VAL A 136 -1.93 14.56 10.47
C VAL A 136 -0.92 13.74 9.70
N LYS A 137 -0.21 14.39 8.77
CA LYS A 137 0.97 13.76 8.18
C LYS A 137 1.99 13.58 9.28
N PHE A 138 2.52 12.36 9.44
CA PHE A 138 3.63 12.10 10.35
C PHE A 138 4.91 12.67 9.73
N THR A 139 4.95 13.99 9.59
CA THR A 139 6.15 14.71 9.24
C THR A 139 7.00 14.68 10.50
N ARG A 140 8.09 13.92 10.46
CA ARG A 140 9.24 14.27 11.30
C ARG A 140 9.50 15.74 10.96
N PRO A 141 9.47 16.68 11.93
CA PRO A 141 9.82 18.06 11.64
C PRO A 141 11.13 18.00 10.86
N ALA A 142 11.12 18.59 9.66
CA ALA A 142 12.32 18.65 8.85
C ALA A 142 13.48 19.06 9.77
N PRO A 143 14.69 18.48 9.64
CA PRO A 143 15.84 19.15 10.21
C PRO A 143 15.76 20.58 9.67
N GLN A 144 15.51 21.56 10.55
CA GLN A 144 15.73 22.94 10.19
C GLN A 144 17.11 22.95 9.54
N PRO A 145 17.28 23.50 8.32
CA PRO A 145 18.61 23.86 7.87
C PRO A 145 19.17 24.67 9.03
N ALA A 146 20.21 24.15 9.69
CA ALA A 146 20.87 24.88 10.76
C ALA A 146 21.12 26.28 10.20
N PRO A 147 20.72 27.35 10.92
CA PRO A 147 21.07 28.70 10.47
C PRO A 147 22.57 28.67 10.20
N ALA A 148 22.95 28.99 8.96
CA ALA A 148 24.35 29.04 8.56
C ALA A 148 25.13 29.80 9.66
N PRO A 149 26.27 29.27 10.11
CA PRO A 149 27.03 29.93 11.16
C PRO A 149 27.25 31.37 10.72
N ALA A 150 26.75 32.30 11.55
CA ALA A 150 27.00 33.72 11.36
C ALA A 150 28.52 33.89 11.15
N PRO A 151 28.97 34.65 10.14
CA PRO A 151 30.38 34.93 10.00
C PRO A 151 30.83 35.55 11.32
N ALA A 152 31.74 34.86 12.01
CA ALA A 152 32.38 35.36 13.20
C ALA A 152 32.96 36.72 12.84
N ALA A 153 32.38 37.78 13.41
CA ALA A 153 33.02 39.08 13.37
C ALA A 153 34.45 38.89 13.90
N PRO A 154 35.49 39.30 13.16
CA PRO A 154 36.83 39.23 13.68
C PRO A 154 36.84 40.11 14.93
N VAL A 155 37.14 39.49 16.07
CA VAL A 155 37.49 40.18 17.29
C VAL A 155 38.60 41.16 16.93
N ALA A 156 38.25 42.45 16.88
CA ALA A 156 39.22 43.51 16.76
C ALA A 156 40.07 43.48 18.03
N THR A 157 41.24 42.87 17.92
CA THR A 157 42.36 43.10 18.82
C THR A 157 42.73 44.58 18.69
N THR A 158 42.32 45.39 19.66
CA THR A 158 42.90 46.71 19.84
C THR A 158 44.17 46.53 20.66
N PRO A 159 45.38 46.72 20.09
CA PRO A 159 46.59 46.78 20.88
C PRO A 159 46.61 48.07 21.70
N ALA A 160 47.08 47.93 22.94
CA ALA A 160 47.38 49.02 23.85
C ALA A 160 48.32 50.05 23.20
N ALA A 161 47.98 51.35 23.31
CA ALA A 161 48.97 52.43 23.30
C ALA A 161 48.38 53.75 23.82
N TYR A 162 49.04 54.30 24.85
CA TYR A 162 49.18 55.74 25.18
C TYR A 162 47.93 56.44 25.79
N ALA A 163 47.99 57.22 26.89
CA ALA A 163 48.89 58.33 27.21
C ALA A 163 48.75 58.78 28.72
N PRO A 164 49.48 59.80 29.22
CA PRO A 164 49.97 59.92 30.62
C PRO A 164 49.25 60.92 31.55
N ALA A 165 49.70 60.90 32.83
CA ALA A 165 49.75 61.96 33.85
C ALA A 165 48.44 62.48 34.50
N VAL A 166 48.32 62.43 35.83
CA VAL A 166 48.48 63.53 36.82
C VAL A 166 47.94 63.13 38.20
N GLY A 167 48.62 63.53 39.29
CA GLY A 167 48.14 63.43 40.67
C GLY A 167 49.25 63.16 41.67
#